data_AF-A0A4S8M937-F1
#
_entry.id   AF-A0A4S8M937-F1
#
_cell.length_a   1.000
_cell.length_b   1.000
_cell.length_c   1.000
_cell.angle_alpha   90.00
_cell.angle_beta   90.00
_cell.angle_gamma   90.00
#
_symmetry.space_group_name_H-M   'P 1'
#
loop_
_entity.id
_entity.type
_entity.pdbx_description
1 polymer ?
#
loop_
_entity_poly.entity_id
_entity_poly.type
_entity_poly.pdbx_seq_one_letter_code
_entity_poly.pdbx_strand_id
1 'polypeptide(L)'
;MSWGGMLFSHLLLSLPPPALVSIHPYINYLSVHLLFTGLFYAFPGLLDIDKMKTYDLVLFPIDALLRVNAITSTVGMLSSSPSPSPSPQGNPNYARIHPALVDSPLFHLILGAVASAGGSVTASTFSTFTPNWSFSTPVFLRPGVGLLGTMDIWGGALIALVFGVSSGHKAFRGVVPGWVERLVQVHVEGEGEAKTLVLSQKGAKALGALVLTVLFGYRAVVGWVGAQQQQQQVGKVEASKKMQGAKKKQ
;
A
#
# COMPACT_ATOMS: atom_id res chain seq x y z
N MET A 1 6.28 -6.68 -8.01
CA MET A 1 7.02 -7.75 -7.31
C MET A 1 6.29 -8.09 -6.03
N SER A 2 5.90 -9.35 -5.84
CA SER A 2 5.00 -9.83 -4.77
C SER A 2 5.56 -9.71 -3.35
N TRP A 3 6.90 -9.68 -3.18
CA TRP A 3 7.53 -9.74 -1.85
C TRP A 3 8.46 -8.58 -1.53
N GLY A 4 8.61 -7.59 -2.40
CA GLY A 4 9.63 -6.56 -2.21
C GLY A 4 9.47 -5.78 -0.90
N GLY A 5 8.24 -5.39 -0.54
CA GLY A 5 7.99 -4.73 0.75
C GLY A 5 8.36 -5.59 1.96
N MET A 6 8.14 -6.91 1.89
CA MET A 6 8.53 -7.86 2.94
C MET A 6 10.06 -7.99 3.04
N LEU A 7 10.75 -8.13 1.91
CA LEU A 7 12.22 -8.25 1.89
C LEU A 7 12.89 -7.01 2.49
N PHE A 8 12.51 -5.82 2.02
CA PHE A 8 13.10 -4.57 2.50
C PHE A 8 12.76 -4.27 3.96
N SER A 9 11.52 -4.54 4.40
CA SER A 9 11.17 -4.34 5.80
C SER A 9 11.94 -5.28 6.73
N HIS A 10 12.12 -6.55 6.36
CA HIS A 10 12.93 -7.47 7.16
C HIS A 10 14.41 -7.09 7.14
N LEU A 11 14.94 -6.63 6.01
CA LEU A 11 16.30 -6.10 5.92
C LEU A 11 16.50 -4.89 6.86
N LEU A 12 15.57 -3.92 6.85
CA LEU A 12 15.63 -2.75 7.73
C LEU A 12 15.54 -3.11 9.21
N LEU A 13 14.80 -4.17 9.54
CA LEU A 13 14.69 -4.70 10.90
C LEU A 13 15.83 -5.64 11.29
N SER A 14 16.79 -5.91 10.39
CA SER A 14 17.83 -6.93 10.57
C SER A 14 17.26 -8.32 10.91
N LEU A 15 16.09 -8.64 10.34
CA LEU A 15 15.41 -9.93 10.50
C LEU A 15 15.59 -10.79 9.25
N PRO A 16 15.63 -12.13 9.38
CA PRO A 16 15.66 -13.02 8.22
C PRO A 16 14.35 -12.90 7.42
N PRO A 17 14.40 -12.56 6.12
CA PRO A 17 13.18 -12.42 5.32
C PRO A 17 12.47 -13.77 5.12
N PRO A 18 11.15 -13.89 5.41
CA PRO A 18 10.40 -15.15 5.31
C PRO A 18 10.45 -15.77 3.91
N ALA A 19 10.50 -14.94 2.87
CA ALA A 19 10.61 -15.39 1.49
C ALA A 19 11.93 -16.13 1.20
N LEU A 20 12.97 -16.03 2.04
CA LEU A 20 14.23 -16.75 1.83
C LEU A 20 14.34 -18.01 2.70
N VAL A 21 13.47 -18.16 3.69
CA VAL A 21 13.57 -19.23 4.72
C VAL A 21 12.34 -20.13 4.80
N SER A 22 11.23 -19.75 4.16
CA SER A 22 9.96 -20.48 4.20
C SER A 22 9.40 -20.72 2.80
N ILE A 23 8.79 -21.89 2.61
CA ILE A 23 8.13 -22.25 1.34
C ILE A 23 6.75 -21.61 1.18
N HIS A 24 6.11 -21.17 2.27
CA HIS A 24 4.73 -20.66 2.23
C HIS A 24 4.53 -19.45 1.29
N PRO A 25 5.41 -18.42 1.28
CA PRO A 25 5.29 -17.32 0.33
C PRO A 25 5.33 -17.76 -1.14
N TYR A 26 6.12 -18.79 -1.45
CA TYR A 26 6.22 -19.36 -2.81
C TYR A 26 4.94 -20.09 -3.21
N ILE A 27 4.36 -20.90 -2.32
CA ILE A 27 3.10 -21.60 -2.60
C ILE A 27 1.98 -20.58 -2.89
N ASN A 28 1.87 -19.53 -2.07
CA ASN A 28 0.88 -18.49 -2.26
C ASN A 28 1.08 -17.72 -3.57
N TYR A 29 2.33 -17.43 -3.93
CA TYR A 29 2.64 -16.74 -5.18
C TYR A 29 2.40 -17.61 -6.41
N LEU A 30 2.96 -18.83 -6.44
CA LEU A 30 2.89 -19.74 -7.59
C LEU A 30 1.45 -20.15 -7.88
N SER A 31 0.64 -20.43 -6.86
CA SER A 31 -0.77 -20.78 -7.04
C SER A 31 -1.55 -19.67 -7.75
N VAL A 32 -1.46 -18.44 -7.23
CA VAL A 32 -2.12 -17.27 -7.83
C VAL A 32 -1.57 -16.97 -9.22
N HIS A 33 -0.25 -17.04 -9.40
CA HIS A 33 0.40 -16.78 -10.68
C HIS A 33 0.00 -17.79 -11.77
N LEU A 34 -0.02 -19.09 -11.45
CA LEU A 34 -0.43 -20.13 -12.38
C LEU A 34 -1.93 -20.04 -12.70
N LEU A 35 -2.77 -19.72 -11.71
CA LEU A 35 -4.20 -19.50 -11.91
C LEU A 35 -4.45 -18.36 -12.90
N PHE A 36 -3.84 -17.18 -12.68
CA PHE A 36 -4.01 -16.05 -13.58
C PHE A 36 -3.39 -16.28 -14.95
N THR A 37 -2.25 -16.97 -15.02
CA THR A 37 -1.63 -17.37 -16.30
C THR A 37 -2.58 -18.26 -17.10
N GLY A 38 -3.18 -19.28 -16.46
CA GLY A 38 -4.17 -20.14 -17.11
C GLY A 38 -5.43 -19.38 -17.53
N LEU A 39 -5.92 -18.46 -16.69
CA LEU A 39 -7.09 -17.63 -16.99
C LEU A 39 -6.86 -16.75 -18.22
N PHE A 40 -5.72 -16.05 -18.29
CA PHE A 40 -5.40 -15.18 -19.43
C PHE A 40 -5.03 -15.95 -20.69
N TYR A 41 -4.51 -17.17 -20.55
CA TYR A 41 -4.31 -18.07 -21.68
C TYR A 41 -5.67 -18.49 -22.29
N ALA A 42 -6.65 -18.83 -21.45
CA ALA A 42 -7.99 -19.23 -21.91
C ALA A 42 -8.82 -18.03 -22.44
N PHE A 43 -8.66 -16.85 -21.82
CA PHE A 43 -9.43 -15.64 -22.15
C PHE A 43 -8.49 -14.45 -22.40
N PRO A 44 -7.81 -14.40 -23.57
CA PRO A 44 -6.83 -13.35 -23.86
C PRO A 44 -7.44 -11.94 -23.88
N GLY A 45 -8.72 -11.84 -24.27
CA GLY A 45 -9.45 -10.57 -24.24
C GLY A 45 -9.64 -9.97 -22.84
N LEU A 46 -9.31 -10.67 -21.75
CA LEU A 46 -9.29 -10.05 -20.42
C LEU A 46 -8.11 -9.09 -20.22
N LEU A 47 -7.06 -9.18 -21.05
CA LEU A 47 -5.87 -8.32 -21.02
C LEU A 47 -6.02 -7.03 -21.84
N ASP A 48 -7.20 -6.73 -22.38
CA ASP A 48 -7.42 -5.49 -23.12
C ASP A 48 -7.18 -4.27 -22.20
N ILE A 49 -6.45 -3.27 -22.72
CA ILE A 49 -6.05 -2.05 -21.99
C ILE A 49 -7.27 -1.31 -21.39
N ASP A 50 -8.41 -1.33 -22.10
CA ASP A 50 -9.64 -0.69 -21.64
C ASP A 50 -10.27 -1.41 -20.44
N LYS A 51 -10.11 -2.74 -20.36
CA LYS A 51 -10.61 -3.56 -19.25
C LYS A 51 -9.71 -3.47 -18.03
N MET A 52 -8.39 -3.29 -18.20
CA MET A 52 -7.45 -3.11 -17.09
C MET A 52 -7.84 -1.94 -16.18
N LYS A 53 -8.26 -0.81 -16.76
CA LYS A 53 -8.73 0.36 -15.98
C LYS A 53 -10.03 0.07 -15.21
N THR A 54 -10.87 -0.80 -15.75
CA THR A 54 -12.09 -1.25 -15.06
C THR A 54 -11.73 -2.14 -13.88
N TYR A 55 -10.71 -3.00 -14.02
CA TYR A 55 -10.22 -3.80 -12.90
C TYR A 55 -9.65 -2.91 -11.78
N ASP A 56 -8.93 -1.84 -12.09
CA ASP A 56 -8.47 -0.89 -11.06
C ASP A 56 -9.65 -0.27 -10.29
N LEU A 57 -10.76 0.01 -10.97
CA LEU A 57 -11.98 0.56 -10.36
C LEU A 57 -12.75 -0.46 -9.51
N VAL A 58 -12.70 -1.74 -9.84
CA VAL A 58 -13.42 -2.80 -9.10
C VAL A 58 -12.56 -3.39 -7.98
N LEU A 59 -11.25 -3.49 -8.20
CA LEU A 59 -10.32 -4.19 -7.31
C LEU A 59 -9.61 -3.28 -6.32
N PHE A 60 -9.79 -1.94 -6.38
CA PHE A 60 -9.15 -1.03 -5.41
C PHE A 60 -9.45 -1.37 -3.94
N PRO A 61 -10.65 -1.84 -3.53
CA PRO A 61 -10.88 -2.20 -2.13
C PRO A 61 -10.04 -3.40 -1.72
N ILE A 62 -9.88 -4.38 -2.61
CA ILE A 62 -9.07 -5.57 -2.37
C ILE A 62 -7.58 -5.18 -2.30
N ASP A 63 -7.10 -4.34 -3.22
CA ASP A 63 -5.71 -3.83 -3.18
C ASP A 63 -5.45 -3.06 -1.87
N ALA A 64 -6.37 -2.18 -1.47
CA ALA A 64 -6.26 -1.46 -0.20
C ALA A 64 -6.21 -2.41 1.00
N LEU A 65 -7.09 -3.42 1.07
CA LEU A 65 -7.11 -4.40 2.15
C LEU A 65 -5.80 -5.21 2.24
N LEU A 66 -5.30 -5.71 1.11
CA LEU A 66 -4.06 -6.48 1.05
C LEU A 66 -2.86 -5.62 1.48
N ARG A 67 -2.83 -4.36 1.04
CA ARG A 67 -1.76 -3.42 1.35
C ARG A 67 -1.79 -2.97 2.81
N VAL A 68 -2.96 -2.69 3.38
CA VAL A 68 -3.10 -2.42 4.82
C VAL A 68 -2.66 -3.63 5.63
N ASN A 69 -3.02 -4.85 5.23
CA ASN A 69 -2.57 -6.03 5.95
C ASN A 69 -1.04 -6.17 5.91
N ALA A 70 -0.40 -5.89 4.77
CA ALA A 70 1.06 -5.86 4.67
C ALA A 70 1.67 -4.79 5.58
N ILE A 71 1.19 -3.54 5.50
CA ILE A 71 1.70 -2.41 6.29
C ILE A 71 1.56 -2.70 7.80
N THR A 72 0.35 -3.04 8.25
CA THR A 72 0.05 -3.22 9.68
C THR A 72 0.71 -4.46 10.26
N SER A 73 0.89 -5.53 9.47
CA SER A 73 1.65 -6.70 9.92
C SER A 73 3.14 -6.37 10.05
N THR A 74 3.70 -5.59 9.12
CA THR A 74 5.08 -5.15 9.20
C THR A 74 5.32 -4.20 10.37
N VAL A 75 4.50 -3.17 10.54
CA VAL A 75 4.60 -2.24 11.67
C VAL A 75 4.30 -2.95 12.99
N GLY A 76 3.39 -3.94 12.98
CA GLY A 76 3.10 -4.80 14.13
C GLY A 76 4.32 -5.59 14.63
N MET A 77 5.36 -5.79 13.81
CA MET A 77 6.62 -6.40 14.27
C MET A 77 7.33 -5.56 15.33
N LEU A 78 7.10 -4.24 15.34
CA LEU A 78 7.63 -3.31 16.34
C LEU A 78 6.80 -3.28 17.63
N SER A 79 5.67 -3.99 17.70
CA SER A 79 4.83 -4.02 18.89
C SER A 79 5.23 -5.16 19.83
N SER A 80 5.33 -4.86 21.12
CA SER A 80 5.53 -5.86 22.18
C SER A 80 4.28 -6.67 22.52
N SER A 81 3.10 -6.21 22.05
CA SER A 81 1.82 -6.82 22.40
C SER A 81 1.71 -8.25 21.87
N PRO A 82 1.18 -9.20 22.65
CA PRO A 82 0.95 -10.56 22.19
C PRO A 82 0.05 -10.55 20.95
N SER A 83 0.53 -11.21 19.90
CA SER A 83 -0.25 -11.48 18.68
C SER A 83 -1.53 -12.23 19.07
N PRO A 84 -2.67 -12.06 18.38
CA PRO A 84 -3.89 -12.85 18.61
C PRO A 84 -3.75 -14.35 18.26
N SER A 85 -2.54 -14.83 17.98
CA SER A 85 -2.19 -16.24 17.89
C SER A 85 -2.10 -16.85 19.30
N PRO A 86 -2.54 -18.10 19.54
CA PRO A 86 -2.59 -18.73 20.87
C PRO A 86 -1.20 -19.07 21.47
N SER A 87 -0.13 -18.38 21.06
CA SER A 87 1.21 -18.51 21.66
C SER A 87 1.34 -17.56 22.86
N PRO A 88 1.53 -18.05 24.10
CA PRO A 88 1.70 -17.23 25.31
C PRO A 88 2.96 -16.35 25.30
N GLN A 89 3.85 -16.55 24.34
CA GLN A 89 5.03 -15.72 24.11
C GLN A 89 4.69 -14.65 23.08
N GLY A 90 4.91 -13.39 23.44
CA GLY A 90 4.81 -12.25 22.52
C GLY A 90 5.69 -12.42 21.27
N ASN A 91 5.67 -11.47 20.35
CA ASN A 91 6.40 -11.59 19.09
C ASN A 91 7.90 -11.90 19.35
N PRO A 92 8.40 -13.10 18.98
CA PRO A 92 9.78 -13.51 19.29
C PRO A 92 10.81 -12.65 18.55
N ASN A 93 10.41 -11.97 17.48
CA ASN A 93 11.26 -11.06 16.74
C ASN A 93 11.42 -9.70 17.43
N TYR A 94 10.47 -9.28 18.29
CA TYR A 94 10.53 -7.99 18.99
C TYR A 94 11.82 -7.85 19.80
N ALA A 95 12.24 -8.93 20.49
CA ALA A 95 13.46 -8.94 21.29
C ALA A 95 14.75 -8.79 20.46
N ARG A 96 14.70 -9.04 19.15
CA ARG A 96 15.85 -8.93 18.24
C ARG A 96 15.97 -7.56 17.57
N ILE A 97 14.93 -6.73 17.67
CA ILE A 97 14.89 -5.41 17.03
C ILE A 97 15.51 -4.39 17.98
N HIS A 98 16.36 -3.52 17.45
CA HIS A 98 17.01 -2.48 18.24
C HIS A 98 15.97 -1.51 18.87
N PRO A 99 16.02 -1.21 20.18
CA PRO A 99 14.99 -0.45 20.88
C PRO A 99 14.79 0.97 20.31
N ALA A 100 15.87 1.61 19.85
CA ALA A 100 15.77 2.94 19.23
C ALA A 100 14.91 2.96 17.95
N LEU A 101 14.83 1.84 17.21
CA LEU A 101 13.97 1.73 16.03
C LEU A 101 12.50 1.53 16.44
N VAL A 102 12.27 0.75 17.50
CA VAL A 102 10.94 0.52 18.07
C VAL A 102 10.31 1.84 18.56
N ASP A 103 11.11 2.69 19.21
CA ASP A 103 10.66 3.95 19.81
C ASP A 103 10.61 5.12 18.82
N SER A 104 11.11 4.95 17.60
CA SER A 104 11.16 6.03 16.61
C SER A 104 9.86 6.11 15.78
N PRO A 105 9.04 7.17 15.92
CA PRO A 105 7.82 7.34 15.11
C PRO A 105 8.17 7.42 13.61
N LEU A 106 9.24 8.11 13.25
CA LEU A 106 9.70 8.23 11.87
C LEU A 106 10.02 6.85 11.27
N PHE A 107 10.64 5.97 12.05
CA PHE A 107 10.96 4.62 11.58
C PHE A 107 9.70 3.81 11.27
N HIS A 108 8.63 3.93 12.09
CA HIS A 108 7.34 3.31 11.80
C HIS A 108 6.76 3.81 10.45
N LEU A 109 6.86 5.12 10.17
CA LEU A 109 6.40 5.70 8.91
C LEU A 109 7.20 5.18 7.71
N ILE A 110 8.53 5.15 7.82
CA ILE A 110 9.42 4.60 6.79
C ILE A 110 9.07 3.12 6.55
N LEU A 111 8.89 2.36 7.62
CA LEU A 111 8.57 0.94 7.53
C LEU A 111 7.22 0.69 6.84
N GLY A 112 6.22 1.52 7.13
CA GLY A 112 4.93 1.49 6.43
C GLY A 112 5.03 1.83 4.94
N ALA A 113 5.78 2.87 4.60
CA ALA A 113 6.04 3.25 3.20
C ALA A 113 6.76 2.13 2.43
N VAL A 114 7.78 1.52 3.04
CA VAL A 114 8.54 0.41 2.46
C VAL A 114 7.67 -0.85 2.31
N ALA A 115 6.89 -1.19 3.34
CA ALA A 115 5.96 -2.32 3.27
C ALA A 115 4.94 -2.17 2.14
N SER A 116 4.47 -0.95 1.91
CA SER A 116 3.50 -0.62 0.86
C SER A 116 4.11 -0.62 -0.55
N ALA A 117 5.25 0.06 -0.74
CA ALA A 117 5.74 0.43 -2.08
C ALA A 117 7.19 0.01 -2.39
N GLY A 118 7.94 -0.53 -1.42
CA GLY A 118 9.37 -0.83 -1.58
C GLY A 118 9.65 -1.77 -2.76
N GLY A 119 8.76 -2.73 -3.02
CA GLY A 119 8.91 -3.65 -4.15
C GLY A 119 8.66 -3.02 -5.52
N SER A 120 7.61 -2.20 -5.67
CA SER A 120 7.29 -1.56 -6.95
C SER A 120 8.29 -0.47 -7.29
N VAL A 121 8.70 0.33 -6.29
CA VAL A 121 9.71 1.37 -6.44
C VAL A 121 11.03 0.76 -6.90
N THR A 122 11.59 -0.23 -6.18
CA THR A 122 12.86 -0.86 -6.58
C THR A 122 12.78 -1.50 -7.96
N ALA A 123 11.70 -2.23 -8.25
CA ALA A 123 11.55 -2.87 -9.54
C ALA A 123 11.44 -1.87 -10.70
N SER A 124 10.79 -0.72 -10.47
CA SER A 124 10.72 0.38 -11.45
C SER A 124 12.03 1.14 -11.61
N THR A 125 12.83 1.23 -10.55
CA THR A 125 14.15 1.86 -10.53
C THR A 125 15.17 1.05 -11.33
N PHE A 126 15.09 -0.29 -11.27
CA PHE A 126 16.03 -1.19 -11.95
C PHE A 126 15.46 -1.80 -13.26
N SER A 127 14.25 -1.42 -13.66
CA SER A 127 13.54 -1.97 -14.82
C SER A 127 13.49 -3.50 -14.83
N THR A 128 13.30 -4.13 -13.66
CA THR A 128 13.37 -5.59 -13.51
C THR A 128 12.20 -6.34 -14.15
N PHE A 129 11.21 -5.60 -14.66
CA PHE A 129 10.07 -6.15 -15.39
C PHE A 129 10.39 -6.39 -16.88
N THR A 130 11.53 -5.88 -17.37
CA THR A 130 11.98 -6.05 -18.76
C THR A 130 13.26 -6.88 -18.81
N PRO A 131 13.55 -7.58 -19.92
CA PRO A 131 14.81 -8.30 -20.07
C PRO A 131 16.03 -7.36 -20.02
N ASN A 132 15.84 -6.09 -20.35
CA ASN A 132 16.88 -5.07 -20.28
C ASN A 132 16.83 -4.38 -18.92
N TRP A 133 17.81 -4.68 -18.06
CA TRP A 133 17.94 -4.02 -16.77
C TRP A 133 18.54 -2.63 -16.98
N SER A 134 17.98 -1.63 -16.29
CA SER A 134 18.47 -0.25 -16.38
C SER A 134 18.26 0.47 -15.06
N PHE A 135 19.19 1.35 -14.71
CA PHE A 135 19.02 2.19 -13.53
C PHE A 135 18.33 3.50 -13.94
N SER A 136 17.16 3.73 -13.35
CA SER A 136 16.27 4.87 -13.63
C SER A 136 15.96 5.62 -12.34
N THR A 137 15.59 6.89 -12.48
CA THR A 137 15.16 7.70 -11.32
C THR A 137 13.94 7.03 -10.65
N PRO A 138 13.93 6.85 -9.32
CA PRO A 138 12.79 6.31 -8.59
C PRO A 138 11.52 7.10 -8.85
N VAL A 139 10.37 6.42 -8.93
CA VAL A 139 9.09 7.03 -9.33
C VAL A 139 8.74 8.27 -8.51
N PHE A 140 9.02 8.29 -7.22
CA PHE A 140 8.71 9.43 -6.35
C PHE A 140 9.62 10.64 -6.51
N LEU A 141 10.74 10.51 -7.22
CA LEU A 141 11.64 11.60 -7.55
C LEU A 141 11.47 12.08 -9.01
N ARG A 142 10.59 11.43 -9.79
CA ARG A 142 10.36 11.83 -11.18
C ARG A 142 9.52 13.12 -11.23
N PRO A 143 9.87 14.06 -12.11
CA PRO A 143 9.09 15.28 -12.28
C PRO A 143 7.68 14.94 -12.78
N GLY A 144 6.66 15.63 -12.25
CA GLY A 144 5.27 15.52 -12.69
C GLY A 144 4.44 14.35 -12.12
N VAL A 145 5.01 13.50 -11.25
CA VAL A 145 4.27 12.37 -10.64
C VAL A 145 3.21 12.83 -9.62
N GLY A 146 3.48 13.94 -8.92
CA GLY A 146 2.56 14.56 -7.98
C GLY A 146 2.22 13.70 -6.75
N LEU A 147 1.27 14.17 -5.95
CA LEU A 147 0.83 13.48 -4.72
C LEU A 147 0.09 12.18 -5.00
N LEU A 148 -0.71 12.13 -6.07
CA LEU A 148 -1.46 10.93 -6.45
C LEU A 148 -0.55 9.81 -6.95
N GLY A 149 0.49 10.13 -7.72
CA GLY A 149 1.44 9.14 -8.22
C GLY A 149 2.40 8.61 -7.15
N THR A 150 2.54 9.32 -6.02
CA THR A 150 3.34 8.90 -4.86
C THR A 150 2.50 8.36 -3.69
N MET A 151 1.19 8.20 -3.90
CA MET A 151 0.23 7.78 -2.88
C MET A 151 0.52 6.42 -2.27
N ASP A 152 1.12 5.50 -3.02
CA ASP A 152 1.51 4.21 -2.47
C ASP A 152 2.59 4.34 -1.37
N ILE A 153 3.43 5.38 -1.42
CA ILE A 153 4.52 5.61 -0.47
C ILE A 153 4.00 6.35 0.75
N TRP A 154 3.46 7.56 0.56
CA TRP A 154 2.97 8.36 1.69
C TRP A 154 1.70 7.76 2.30
N GLY A 155 0.86 7.08 1.53
CA GLY A 155 -0.27 6.31 2.03
C GLY A 155 0.18 5.17 2.95
N GLY A 156 1.28 4.48 2.60
CA GLY A 156 1.90 3.48 3.48
C GLY A 156 2.34 4.06 4.82
N ALA A 157 3.00 5.22 4.79
CA ALA A 157 3.38 5.97 5.99
C ALA A 157 2.15 6.42 6.81
N LEU A 158 1.11 6.94 6.14
CA LEU A 158 -0.13 7.37 6.80
C LEU A 158 -0.83 6.20 7.50
N ILE A 159 -0.91 5.02 6.88
CA ILE A 159 -1.51 3.85 7.53
C ILE A 159 -0.68 3.38 8.72
N ALA A 160 0.67 3.46 8.65
CA ALA A 160 1.51 3.20 9.80
C ALA A 160 1.24 4.17 10.96
N LEU A 161 1.04 5.47 10.65
CA LEU A 161 0.63 6.47 11.64
C LEU A 161 -0.74 6.13 12.25
N VAL A 162 -1.76 5.94 11.41
CA VAL A 162 -3.13 5.63 11.86
C VAL A 162 -3.14 4.37 12.72
N PHE A 163 -2.47 3.31 12.28
CA PHE A 163 -2.35 2.07 13.03
C PHE A 163 -1.59 2.25 14.34
N GLY A 164 -0.45 2.93 14.33
CA GLY A 164 0.38 3.16 15.52
C GLY A 164 -0.32 4.01 16.58
N VAL A 165 -1.02 5.06 16.16
CA VAL A 165 -1.79 5.95 17.07
C VAL A 165 -3.01 5.22 17.63
N SER A 166 -3.81 4.58 16.77
CA SER A 166 -5.03 3.89 17.22
C SER A 166 -4.77 2.63 18.05
N SER A 167 -3.61 1.99 17.88
CA SER A 167 -3.16 0.88 18.72
C SER A 167 -2.43 1.33 19.99
N GLY A 168 -2.26 2.64 20.23
CA GLY A 168 -1.63 3.17 21.44
C GLY A 168 -0.13 2.91 21.54
N HIS A 169 0.57 2.76 20.41
CA HIS A 169 1.99 2.44 20.38
C HIS A 169 2.83 3.57 21.02
N LYS A 170 3.77 3.20 21.90
CA LYS A 170 4.58 4.15 22.70
C LYS A 170 5.34 5.19 21.86
N ALA A 171 5.80 4.81 20.68
CA ALA A 171 6.55 5.67 19.74
C ALA A 171 5.78 6.94 19.30
N PHE A 172 4.45 6.93 19.37
CA PHE A 172 3.63 8.07 18.93
C PHE A 172 3.14 8.95 20.09
N ARG A 173 3.48 8.61 21.35
CA ARG A 173 3.12 9.44 22.50
C ARG A 173 3.82 10.80 22.40
N GLY A 174 3.05 11.90 22.37
CA GLY A 174 3.58 13.27 22.29
C GLY A 174 4.02 13.76 20.91
N VAL A 175 3.92 12.91 19.87
CA VAL A 175 4.22 13.30 18.47
C VAL A 175 2.97 13.82 17.77
N VAL A 176 1.82 13.29 18.16
CA VAL A 176 0.55 13.66 17.55
C VAL A 176 0.01 14.90 18.27
N PRO A 177 -0.38 15.96 17.54
CA PRO A 177 -0.92 17.14 18.19
C PRO A 177 -2.15 16.79 19.04
N GLY A 178 -2.27 17.43 20.20
CA GLY A 178 -3.24 17.04 21.24
C GLY A 178 -4.71 17.02 20.81
N TRP A 179 -5.08 17.61 19.67
CA TRP A 179 -6.42 17.47 19.09
C TRP A 179 -6.71 16.07 18.52
N VAL A 180 -5.69 15.38 18.00
CA VAL A 180 -5.82 13.97 17.59
C VAL A 180 -5.87 13.06 18.81
N GLU A 181 -5.07 13.37 19.84
CA GLU A 181 -5.16 12.67 21.12
C GLU A 181 -6.57 12.83 21.72
N ARG A 182 -7.20 14.01 21.60
CA ARG A 182 -8.61 14.24 22.00
C ARG A 182 -9.64 13.51 21.12
N LEU A 183 -9.41 13.38 19.82
CA LEU A 183 -10.29 12.59 18.92
C LEU A 183 -10.22 11.09 19.23
N VAL A 184 -9.05 10.60 19.65
CA VAL A 184 -8.84 9.21 20.07
C VAL A 184 -9.30 9.00 21.52
N GLN A 185 -9.23 10.01 22.38
CA GLN A 185 -9.87 10.05 23.69
C GLN A 185 -11.36 10.41 23.55
N VAL A 186 -12.15 9.56 22.89
CA VAL A 186 -13.61 9.67 23.04
C VAL A 186 -13.94 9.46 24.51
N HIS A 187 -14.43 10.51 25.14
CA HIS A 187 -14.85 10.56 26.54
C HIS A 187 -15.96 9.51 26.75
N VAL A 188 -15.60 8.35 27.29
CA VAL A 188 -16.61 7.47 27.88
C VAL A 188 -16.99 8.12 29.20
N GLU A 189 -18.14 8.79 29.24
CA GLU A 189 -18.76 9.28 30.48
C GLU A 189 -18.96 8.09 31.43
N GLY A 190 -18.04 7.96 32.38
CA GLY A 190 -18.00 6.86 33.33
C GLY A 190 -16.72 6.90 34.16
N GLU A 191 -16.73 7.76 35.19
CA GLU A 191 -15.78 7.83 36.30
C GLU A 191 -14.30 8.08 35.98
N GLY A 192 -13.90 9.34 36.09
CA GLY A 192 -12.67 9.76 36.79
C GLY A 192 -11.30 9.60 36.10
N GLU A 193 -11.14 8.73 35.11
CA GLU A 193 -9.87 8.61 34.37
C GLU A 193 -10.11 8.63 32.86
N ALA A 194 -9.42 9.54 32.16
CA ALA A 194 -9.40 9.60 30.71
C ALA A 194 -8.75 8.33 30.15
N LYS A 195 -9.53 7.26 29.98
CA LYS A 195 -9.10 6.04 29.32
C LYS A 195 -8.87 6.36 27.84
N THR A 196 -7.60 6.38 27.43
CA THR A 196 -7.24 6.43 26.01
C THR A 196 -7.92 5.27 25.29
N LEU A 197 -8.71 5.57 24.26
CA LEU A 197 -9.45 4.56 23.51
C LEU A 197 -8.48 3.84 22.57
N VAL A 198 -7.76 2.87 23.14
CA VAL A 198 -6.86 1.99 22.39
C VAL A 198 -7.73 0.97 21.67
N LEU A 199 -7.80 1.09 20.34
CA LEU A 199 -8.51 0.12 19.52
C LEU A 199 -7.80 -1.23 19.58
N SER A 200 -8.59 -2.31 19.51
CA SER A 200 -8.01 -3.63 19.26
C SER A 200 -7.19 -3.61 17.96
N GLN A 201 -6.17 -4.48 17.83
CA GLN A 201 -5.39 -4.56 16.59
C GLN A 201 -6.27 -4.76 15.34
N LYS A 202 -7.37 -5.50 15.47
CA LYS A 202 -8.36 -5.67 14.39
C LYS A 202 -9.08 -4.35 14.07
N GLY A 203 -9.49 -3.59 15.08
CA GLY A 203 -10.10 -2.27 14.91
C GLY A 203 -9.15 -1.26 14.28
N ALA A 204 -7.91 -1.20 14.73
CA ALA A 204 -6.86 -0.35 14.15
C ALA A 204 -6.57 -0.70 12.68
N LYS A 205 -6.52 -2.01 12.35
CA LYS A 205 -6.40 -2.49 10.96
C LYS A 205 -7.61 -2.11 10.11
N ALA A 206 -8.83 -2.27 10.63
CA ALA A 206 -10.05 -1.91 9.92
C ALA A 206 -10.12 -0.41 9.63
N LEU A 207 -9.71 0.43 10.59
CA LEU A 207 -9.60 1.88 10.38
C LEU A 207 -8.59 2.22 9.29
N GLY A 208 -7.40 1.61 9.33
CA GLY A 208 -6.39 1.77 8.28
C GLY A 208 -6.93 1.34 6.91
N ALA A 209 -7.67 0.23 6.85
CA ALA A 209 -8.26 -0.27 5.62
C ALA A 209 -9.29 0.70 5.05
N LEU A 210 -10.13 1.31 5.89
CA LEU A 210 -11.10 2.32 5.47
C LEU A 210 -10.37 3.53 4.86
N VAL A 211 -9.36 4.06 5.55
CA VAL A 211 -8.58 5.22 5.07
C VAL A 211 -7.93 4.92 3.71
N LEU A 212 -7.25 3.78 3.57
CA LEU A 212 -6.57 3.45 2.32
C LEU A 212 -7.56 3.14 1.18
N THR A 213 -8.70 2.52 1.49
CA THR A 213 -9.77 2.27 0.51
C THR A 213 -10.33 3.57 -0.05
N VAL A 214 -10.55 4.59 0.79
CA VAL A 214 -11.00 5.92 0.32
C VAL A 214 -9.94 6.56 -0.58
N LEU A 215 -8.67 6.52 -0.19
CA LEU A 215 -7.56 7.07 -0.98
C LEU A 215 -7.41 6.37 -2.34
N PHE A 216 -7.45 5.05 -2.35
CA PHE A 216 -7.32 4.25 -3.56
C PHE A 216 -8.54 4.37 -4.46
N GLY A 217 -9.74 4.46 -3.88
CA GLY A 217 -10.97 4.77 -4.61
C GLY A 217 -10.88 6.14 -5.29
N TYR A 218 -10.40 7.16 -4.58
CA TYR A 218 -10.17 8.48 -5.17
C TYR A 218 -9.20 8.41 -6.35
N ARG A 219 -8.04 7.74 -6.21
CA ARG A 219 -7.09 7.54 -7.32
C ARG A 219 -7.73 6.80 -8.50
N ALA A 220 -8.46 5.72 -8.23
CA ALA A 220 -9.09 4.90 -9.27
C ALA A 220 -10.12 5.72 -10.06
N VAL A 221 -10.97 6.49 -9.37
CA VAL A 221 -11.96 7.37 -10.01
C VAL A 221 -11.28 8.46 -10.84
N VAL A 222 -10.28 9.16 -10.30
CA VAL A 222 -9.54 10.20 -11.04
C VAL A 222 -8.87 9.62 -12.28
N GLY A 223 -8.23 8.46 -12.15
CA GLY A 223 -7.60 7.75 -13.28
C GLY A 223 -8.59 7.33 -14.35
N TRP A 224 -9.76 6.83 -13.94
CA TRP A 224 -10.84 6.44 -14.84
C TRP A 224 -11.43 7.64 -15.59
N VAL A 225 -11.72 8.74 -14.89
CA VAL A 225 -12.23 9.98 -15.52
C VAL A 225 -11.20 10.56 -16.49
N GLY A 226 -9.93 10.61 -16.11
CA GLY A 226 -8.85 11.11 -16.98
C GLY A 226 -8.70 10.27 -18.26
N ALA A 227 -8.87 8.94 -18.16
CA ALA A 227 -8.84 8.04 -19.31
C ALA A 227 -9.99 8.30 -20.30
N GLN A 228 -11.21 8.51 -19.80
CA GLN A 228 -12.39 8.82 -20.63
C GLN A 228 -12.17 10.12 -21.42
N GLN A 229 -11.60 11.13 -20.78
CA GLN A 229 -11.30 12.42 -21.44
C GLN A 229 -10.27 12.28 -22.56
N GLN A 230 -9.22 11.47 -22.36
CA GLN A 230 -8.21 11.22 -23.41
C GLN A 230 -8.81 10.52 -24.62
N GLN A 231 -9.64 9.50 -24.43
CA GLN A 231 -10.31 8.79 -25.53
C GLN A 231 -11.21 9.72 -26.35
N GLN A 232 -11.96 10.61 -25.67
CA GLN A 232 -12.80 11.60 -26.35
C GLN A 232 -11.97 12.61 -27.16
N GLN A 233 -10.80 13.03 -26.67
CA GLN A 233 -9.92 13.94 -27.40
C GLN A 233 -9.33 13.29 -28.65
N VAL A 234 -8.84 12.05 -28.56
CA VAL A 234 -8.32 11.32 -29.72
C VAL A 234 -9.41 11.15 -30.79
N GLY A 235 -10.63 10.77 -30.39
CA GLY A 235 -11.77 10.65 -31.31
C GLY A 235 -12.12 11.97 -32.01
N LYS A 236 -12.08 13.10 -31.29
CA LYS A 236 -12.29 14.43 -31.88
C LYS A 236 -11.20 14.80 -32.90
N VAL A 237 -9.94 14.50 -32.60
CA VAL A 237 -8.81 14.78 -33.51
C VAL A 237 -8.91 13.93 -34.78
N GLU A 238 -9.25 12.65 -34.67
CA GLU A 238 -9.44 11.78 -35.84
C GLU A 238 -10.63 12.20 -36.70
N ALA A 239 -11.76 12.57 -36.08
CA ALA A 239 -12.92 13.08 -36.80
C ALA A 239 -12.59 14.38 -37.56
N SER A 240 -11.85 15.30 -36.93
CA SER A 240 -11.38 16.53 -37.57
C SER A 240 -10.46 16.26 -38.77
N LYS A 241 -9.50 15.33 -38.63
CA LYS A 241 -8.62 14.90 -39.75
C LYS A 241 -9.41 14.28 -40.91
N LYS A 242 -10.42 13.45 -40.63
CA LYS A 242 -11.29 12.87 -41.67
C LYS A 242 -12.07 13.94 -42.44
N MET A 243 -12.62 14.95 -41.75
CA MET A 243 -13.33 16.06 -42.41
C MET A 243 -12.41 16.91 -43.30
N GLN A 244 -11.18 17.20 -42.84
CA GLN A 244 -10.20 17.94 -43.64
C GLN A 244 -9.73 17.16 -44.87
N GLY A 245 -9.56 15.84 -44.75
CA GLY A 245 -9.24 14.96 -45.88
C GLY A 245 -10.36 14.88 -46.92
N ALA A 246 -11.62 14.88 -46.48
CA ALA A 246 -12.78 14.89 -47.38
C ALA A 246 -12.88 16.20 -48.18
N LYS A 247 -12.63 17.35 -47.54
CA LYS A 247 -12.64 18.67 -48.21
C LYS A 247 -11.54 18.84 -49.26
N LYS A 248 -10.40 18.13 -49.14
CA LYS A 248 -9.31 18.19 -50.13
C LYS A 248 -9.55 17.36 -51.39
N LYS A 249 -10.58 16.51 -51.42
CA LYS A 249 -10.92 15.65 -52.56
C LYS A 249 -12.02 16.22 -53.46
N GLN A 250 -12.58 17.37 -53.09
CA GLN A 250 -13.52 18.16 -53.89
C GLN A 250 -12.77 19.33 -54.52
#